data_AF-U2EA35-F1
#
_entry.id   AF-U2EA35-F1
#
_cell.length_a   1.000
_cell.length_b   1.000
_cell.length_c   1.000
_cell.angle_alpha   90.00
_cell.angle_beta   90.00
_cell.angle_gamma   90.00
#
_symmetry.space_group_name_H-M   'P 1'
#
loop_
_entity.id
_entity.type
_entity.pdbx_description
1 polymer ?
#
loop_
_entity_poly.entity_id
_entity_poly.type
_entity_poly.pdbx_seq_one_letter_code
_entity_poly.pdbx_strand_id
1 'polypeptide(L)'
;MKKYEKLILLLEQEGVDVSPFVNIKKNEIASEGCVDVLSLTNYHDIIDNKQRLHDSSLKQSNPFFLALKKETRPKYVGDMKMRLDDSLITFEDVFNDESKTETDKHTIAYKGFQQLSNEYRVFVREIVNNEMHSVKQFKKVHKNVLVQDLRESVKKHIKLFWFLDVLLILLNFIFIKGTHLEGYRFFSIFYNIILNLLLIAPFFKLWYHQVLLNKLVSEDKDFGKLKEQCNELIDLNDQLISRLENDLYAYSNNSSKKKRIRYLGKSKRKMMWIRFNVKRILKHQNRKKTIMYNVMNGLNKGLLLSVLLLIIIFLILI
;
A
#
# COMPACT_ATOMS: atom_id res chain seq x y z
N MET A 1 17.06 -8.16 0.32
CA MET A 1 18.15 -7.26 -0.12
C MET A 1 18.86 -6.54 1.01
N LYS A 2 18.18 -5.75 1.86
CA LYS A 2 18.81 -4.92 2.92
C LYS A 2 19.85 -5.59 3.84
N LYS A 3 19.73 -6.90 4.12
CA LYS A 3 20.70 -7.66 4.94
C LYS A 3 21.96 -8.13 4.18
N TYR A 4 21.94 -8.08 2.84
CA TYR A 4 22.96 -8.65 1.97
C TYR A 4 23.69 -7.59 1.11
N GLU A 5 23.32 -6.31 1.20
CA GLU A 5 23.91 -5.24 0.38
C GLU A 5 25.43 -5.12 0.54
N LYS A 6 25.96 -5.20 1.78
CA LYS A 6 27.41 -5.17 2.03
C LYS A 6 28.15 -6.35 1.39
N LEU A 7 27.53 -7.53 1.39
CA LEU A 7 28.12 -8.73 0.78
C LEU A 7 28.17 -8.60 -0.75
N ILE A 8 27.10 -8.07 -1.36
CA ILE A 8 27.01 -7.89 -2.81
C ILE A 8 27.99 -6.81 -3.30
N LEU A 9 28.19 -5.73 -2.53
CA LEU A 9 29.22 -4.72 -2.83
C LEU A 9 30.64 -5.30 -2.78
N LEU A 10 30.93 -6.14 -1.78
CA LEU A 10 32.22 -6.83 -1.70
C LEU A 10 32.43 -7.78 -2.88
N LEU A 11 31.41 -8.53 -3.27
CA LEU A 11 31.46 -9.42 -4.43
C LEU A 11 31.71 -8.64 -5.74
N GLU A 12 31.05 -7.50 -5.92
CA GLU A 12 31.28 -6.61 -7.07
C GLU A 12 32.71 -6.05 -7.10
N GLN A 13 33.27 -5.67 -5.94
CA GLN A 13 34.66 -5.19 -5.82
C GLN A 13 35.70 -6.27 -6.15
N GLU A 14 35.40 -7.53 -5.85
CA GLU A 14 36.22 -8.69 -6.23
C GLU A 14 36.01 -9.12 -7.70
N GLY A 15 35.23 -8.37 -8.49
CA GLY A 15 35.01 -8.62 -9.91
C GLY A 15 33.99 -9.73 -10.22
N VAL A 16 33.20 -10.15 -9.23
CA VAL A 16 32.13 -11.14 -9.42
C VAL A 16 30.93 -10.47 -10.09
N ASP A 17 30.34 -11.13 -11.09
CA ASP A 17 29.15 -10.61 -11.77
C ASP A 17 27.94 -10.53 -10.82
N VAL A 18 27.51 -9.30 -10.55
CA VAL A 18 26.34 -8.97 -9.70
C VAL A 18 25.15 -8.48 -10.51
N SER A 19 25.17 -8.58 -11.84
CA SER A 19 24.07 -8.19 -12.74
C SER A 19 22.68 -8.73 -12.34
N PRO A 20 22.55 -9.97 -11.82
CA PRO A 20 21.26 -10.47 -11.33
C PRO A 20 20.69 -9.63 -10.17
N PHE A 21 21.56 -9.08 -9.32
CA PHE A 21 21.17 -8.26 -8.17
C PHE A 21 20.92 -6.80 -8.56
N VAL A 22 21.61 -6.29 -9.59
CA VAL A 22 21.42 -4.95 -10.17
C VAL A 22 19.96 -4.74 -10.56
N ASN A 23 19.38 -5.65 -11.33
CA ASN A 23 17.98 -5.52 -11.79
C ASN A 23 16.97 -5.60 -10.64
N ILE A 24 17.20 -6.48 -9.67
CA ILE A 24 16.37 -6.56 -8.46
C ILE A 24 16.42 -5.23 -7.69
N LYS A 25 17.61 -4.63 -7.58
CA LYS A 25 17.81 -3.40 -6.83
C LYS A 25 17.29 -2.16 -7.55
N LYS A 26 17.44 -2.09 -8.87
CA LYS A 26 16.79 -1.09 -9.72
C LYS A 26 15.29 -1.13 -9.54
N ASN A 27 14.67 -2.31 -9.56
CA ASN A 27 13.22 -2.43 -9.37
C ASN A 27 12.80 -2.00 -7.95
N GLU A 28 13.60 -2.32 -6.93
CA GLU A 28 13.38 -1.85 -5.56
C GLU A 28 13.44 -0.31 -5.48
N ILE A 29 14.46 0.33 -6.05
CA ILE A 29 14.66 1.80 -5.97
C ILE A 29 13.73 2.57 -6.92
N ALA A 30 13.44 2.04 -8.11
CA ALA A 30 12.42 2.57 -9.00
C ALA A 30 11.03 2.50 -8.34
N SER A 31 10.76 1.45 -7.54
CA SER A 31 9.55 1.40 -6.71
C SER A 31 9.55 2.38 -5.53
N GLU A 32 10.71 2.92 -5.18
CA GLU A 32 10.90 4.04 -4.23
C GLU A 32 10.84 5.42 -4.92
N GLY A 33 10.73 5.47 -6.26
CA GLY A 33 10.42 6.67 -7.05
C GLY A 33 11.57 7.27 -7.85
N CYS A 34 12.76 6.65 -7.90
CA CYS A 34 13.89 7.19 -8.64
C CYS A 34 14.04 6.54 -10.02
N VAL A 35 13.53 7.24 -11.05
CA VAL A 35 13.52 6.78 -12.44
C VAL A 35 14.93 6.83 -13.05
N ASP A 36 15.78 7.74 -12.56
CA ASP A 36 17.14 7.99 -13.04
C ASP A 36 18.12 6.83 -12.72
N VAL A 37 17.69 5.88 -11.88
CA VAL A 37 18.47 4.69 -11.49
C VAL A 37 18.36 3.57 -12.54
N LEU A 38 17.41 3.68 -13.48
CA LEU A 38 17.21 2.68 -14.53
C LEU A 38 18.39 2.65 -15.53
N SER A 39 19.09 3.77 -15.72
CA SER A 39 20.23 3.91 -16.62
C SER A 39 21.58 3.42 -16.03
N LEU A 40 21.67 3.24 -14.72
CA LEU A 40 22.91 2.88 -14.03
C LEU A 40 23.23 1.38 -14.21
N THR A 41 24.46 0.99 -14.55
CA THR A 41 24.78 -0.44 -14.78
C THR A 41 25.37 -1.15 -13.58
N ASN A 42 25.97 -0.40 -12.64
CA ASN A 42 26.73 -0.97 -11.53
C ASN A 42 25.92 -0.96 -10.23
N TYR A 43 26.07 -2.01 -9.42
CA TYR A 43 25.36 -2.16 -8.16
C TYR A 43 25.82 -1.11 -7.13
N HIS A 44 27.12 -0.78 -7.11
CA HIS A 44 27.68 0.30 -6.30
C HIS A 44 27.00 1.65 -6.58
N ASP A 45 26.92 2.09 -7.83
CA ASP A 45 26.31 3.37 -8.22
C ASP A 45 24.81 3.44 -7.88
N ILE A 46 24.14 2.29 -7.92
CA ILE A 46 22.73 2.15 -7.53
C ILE A 46 22.57 2.28 -6.01
N ILE A 47 23.47 1.69 -5.22
CA ILE A 47 23.48 1.84 -3.75
C ILE A 47 23.88 3.25 -3.36
N ASP A 48 24.85 3.87 -4.03
CA ASP A 48 25.26 5.25 -3.80
C ASP A 48 24.14 6.23 -4.15
N ASN A 49 23.40 6.02 -5.26
CA ASN A 49 22.19 6.80 -5.55
C ASN A 49 21.07 6.55 -4.54
N LYS A 50 20.88 5.31 -4.09
CA LYS A 50 19.95 5.01 -2.98
C LYS A 50 20.37 5.73 -1.71
N GLN A 51 21.67 5.78 -1.42
CA GLN A 51 22.22 6.52 -0.30
C GLN A 51 21.98 8.01 -0.51
N ARG A 52 22.23 8.62 -1.68
CA ARG A 52 21.90 10.01 -2.05
C ARG A 52 20.41 10.35 -1.92
N LEU A 53 19.51 9.43 -2.30
CA LEU A 53 18.06 9.53 -2.06
C LEU A 53 17.72 9.54 -0.55
N HIS A 54 18.50 8.83 0.24
CA HIS A 54 18.42 8.78 1.70
C HIS A 54 19.37 9.75 2.39
N ASP A 55 20.20 10.48 1.64
CA ASP A 55 21.34 11.17 2.21
C ASP A 55 20.80 12.43 2.84
N SER A 56 20.87 12.36 4.15
CA SER A 56 19.98 13.09 5.01
C SER A 56 20.43 14.53 5.19
N SER A 57 21.60 14.91 4.66
CA SER A 57 22.16 16.27 4.76
C SER A 57 21.26 17.32 4.09
N LEU A 58 20.58 16.98 3.00
CA LEU A 58 19.65 17.85 2.27
C LEU A 58 18.21 17.85 2.84
N LYS A 59 17.74 16.70 3.36
CA LYS A 59 16.43 16.61 4.03
C LYS A 59 16.42 17.20 5.45
N GLN A 60 17.57 17.60 6.00
CA GLN A 60 17.71 18.01 7.40
C GLN A 60 17.67 19.53 7.64
N SER A 61 17.77 20.39 6.62
CA SER A 61 17.62 21.84 6.80
C SER A 61 16.19 22.32 6.60
N ASN A 62 15.41 21.60 5.78
CA ASN A 62 14.09 22.04 5.43
C ASN A 62 13.16 22.00 6.66
N PRO A 63 12.61 23.14 7.10
CA PRO A 63 11.78 23.21 8.29
C PRO A 63 10.53 22.32 8.22
N PHE A 64 10.05 22.00 7.02
CA PHE A 64 8.95 21.08 6.81
C PHE A 64 9.36 19.61 6.97
N PHE A 65 10.59 19.23 6.60
CA PHE A 65 11.17 17.91 6.90
C PHE A 65 11.65 17.79 8.34
N LEU A 66 12.24 18.84 8.89
CA LEU A 66 12.63 18.94 10.29
C LEU A 66 11.43 18.81 11.21
N ALA A 67 10.25 19.29 10.82
CA ALA A 67 9.03 19.02 11.57
C ALA A 67 8.81 17.51 11.78
N LEU A 68 9.25 16.64 10.87
CA LEU A 68 9.19 15.17 10.95
C LEU A 68 10.02 14.56 12.08
N LYS A 69 11.06 15.26 12.57
CA LYS A 69 11.85 14.87 13.75
C LYS A 69 11.50 15.81 14.93
N LYS A 70 11.16 15.26 16.10
CA LYS A 70 10.65 16.08 17.22
C LYS A 70 11.72 17.03 17.80
N GLU A 71 12.99 16.62 17.72
CA GLU A 71 14.12 17.27 18.38
C GLU A 71 14.73 18.42 17.58
N THR A 72 14.71 18.35 16.25
CA THR A 72 15.41 19.32 15.37
C THR A 72 14.46 20.33 14.73
N ARG A 73 13.21 20.41 15.18
CA ARG A 73 12.20 21.27 14.57
C ARG A 73 12.44 22.75 14.91
N PRO A 74 12.58 23.64 13.91
CA PRO A 74 12.64 25.07 14.15
C PRO A 74 11.31 25.56 14.74
N LYS A 75 11.39 26.34 15.82
CA LYS A 75 10.21 26.85 16.53
C LYS A 75 9.76 28.19 15.95
N TYR A 76 10.71 28.94 15.40
CA TYR A 76 10.51 30.26 14.85
C TYR A 76 10.94 30.32 13.38
N VAL A 77 10.47 31.35 12.67
CA VAL A 77 10.86 31.62 11.27
C VAL A 77 12.37 31.85 11.18
N GLY A 78 12.94 32.69 12.06
CA GLY A 78 14.38 33.00 12.07
C GLY A 78 15.28 31.75 12.10
N ASP A 79 14.91 30.74 12.91
CA ASP A 79 15.68 29.50 13.06
C ASP A 79 15.70 28.59 11.82
N MET A 80 14.91 28.88 10.77
CA MET A 80 14.82 28.03 9.59
C MET A 80 16.09 28.12 8.77
N LYS A 81 16.62 26.95 8.36
CA LYS A 81 17.88 26.83 7.64
C LYS A 81 17.63 26.73 6.13
N MET A 82 18.44 27.42 5.34
CA MET A 82 18.45 27.41 3.88
C MET A 82 19.88 27.24 3.35
N ARG A 83 20.04 26.91 2.07
CA ARG A 83 21.37 26.85 1.45
C ARG A 83 21.71 28.15 0.72
N LEU A 84 22.95 28.57 0.87
CA LEU A 84 23.58 29.62 0.08
C LEU A 84 25.01 29.18 -0.22
N ASP A 85 25.36 29.03 -1.51
CA ASP A 85 26.71 28.67 -1.97
C ASP A 85 27.32 27.48 -1.18
N ASP A 86 26.59 26.35 -1.17
CA ASP A 86 26.91 25.11 -0.44
C ASP A 86 26.95 25.17 1.10
N SER A 87 26.85 26.37 1.68
CA SER A 87 26.73 26.59 3.11
C SER A 87 25.28 26.57 3.60
N LEU A 88 25.08 26.31 4.89
CA LEU A 88 23.77 26.13 5.50
C LEU A 88 23.57 27.24 6.55
N ILE A 89 22.71 28.20 6.23
CA ILE A 89 22.53 29.44 6.99
C ILE A 89 21.07 29.59 7.44
N THR A 90 20.82 30.33 8.51
CA THR A 90 19.46 30.62 8.97
C THR A 90 18.92 31.93 8.39
N PHE A 91 17.59 32.13 8.42
CA PHE A 91 17.04 33.45 8.11
C PHE A 91 17.52 34.52 9.09
N GLU A 92 17.67 34.17 10.38
CA GLU A 92 18.23 35.07 11.38
C GLU A 92 19.66 35.51 11.02
N ASP A 93 20.52 34.58 10.60
CA ASP A 93 21.89 34.88 10.14
C ASP A 93 21.89 35.87 8.96
N VAL A 94 20.95 35.72 8.02
CA VAL A 94 20.86 36.63 6.86
C VAL A 94 20.39 38.03 7.25
N PHE A 95 19.36 38.15 8.09
CA PHE A 95 18.85 39.47 8.46
C PHE A 95 19.80 40.23 9.40
N ASN A 96 20.60 39.52 10.20
CA ASN A 96 21.59 40.10 11.10
C ASN A 96 22.95 40.39 10.43
N ASP A 97 23.15 40.00 9.17
CA ASP A 97 24.41 40.23 8.45
C ASP A 97 24.56 41.72 8.07
N GLU A 98 25.37 42.46 8.81
CA GLU A 98 25.63 43.89 8.55
C GLU A 98 26.35 44.16 7.24
N SER A 99 27.02 43.15 6.66
CA SER A 99 27.75 43.31 5.39
C SER A 99 26.84 43.37 4.16
N LYS A 100 25.56 43.03 4.31
CA LYS A 100 24.58 42.93 3.21
C LYS A 100 23.59 44.09 3.24
N THR A 101 23.24 44.60 2.06
CA THR A 101 22.16 45.59 1.94
C THR A 101 20.81 44.95 2.26
N GLU A 102 19.83 45.77 2.65
CA GLU A 102 18.48 45.27 2.94
C GLU A 102 17.86 44.53 1.73
N THR A 103 18.08 45.05 0.52
CA THR A 103 17.65 44.42 -0.73
C THR A 103 18.28 43.04 -0.93
N ASP A 104 19.57 42.89 -0.62
CA ASP A 104 20.27 41.61 -0.73
C ASP A 104 19.75 40.59 0.29
N LYS A 105 19.51 41.04 1.53
CA LYS A 105 18.92 40.21 2.59
C LYS A 105 17.55 39.66 2.18
N HIS A 106 16.67 40.51 1.68
CA HIS A 106 15.36 40.10 1.17
C HIS A 106 15.47 39.12 -0.01
N THR A 107 16.40 39.37 -0.94
CA THR A 107 16.63 38.52 -2.10
C THR A 107 17.09 37.12 -1.69
N ILE A 108 18.07 37.04 -0.78
CA ILE A 108 18.59 35.76 -0.27
C ILE A 108 17.49 35.02 0.50
N ALA A 109 16.76 35.70 1.38
CA ALA A 109 15.67 35.09 2.14
C ALA A 109 14.55 34.57 1.23
N TYR A 110 14.17 35.32 0.19
CA TYR A 110 13.17 34.89 -0.76
C TYR A 110 13.62 33.67 -1.58
N LYS A 111 14.87 33.66 -2.07
CA LYS A 111 15.45 32.49 -2.75
C LYS A 111 15.47 31.25 -1.86
N GLY A 112 15.87 31.42 -0.59
CA GLY A 112 15.83 30.32 0.39
C GLY A 112 14.41 29.82 0.66
N PHE A 113 13.43 30.71 0.78
CA PHE A 113 12.02 30.32 0.90
C PHE A 113 11.53 29.54 -0.32
N GLN A 114 11.85 29.98 -1.53
CA GLN A 114 11.50 29.26 -2.76
C GLN A 114 12.13 27.87 -2.80
N GLN A 115 13.41 27.75 -2.44
CA GLN A 115 14.07 26.45 -2.31
C GLN A 115 13.32 25.54 -1.33
N LEU A 116 13.09 26.01 -0.10
CA LEU A 116 12.45 25.23 0.96
C LEU A 116 11.02 24.81 0.63
N SER A 117 10.24 25.71 0.01
CA SER A 117 8.86 25.43 -0.38
C SER A 117 8.78 24.44 -1.55
N ASN A 118 9.67 24.55 -2.54
CA ASN A 118 9.74 23.63 -3.68
C ASN A 118 10.15 22.22 -3.25
N GLU A 119 11.21 22.09 -2.46
CA GLU A 119 11.64 20.81 -1.88
C GLU A 119 10.49 20.13 -1.14
N TYR A 120 9.73 20.89 -0.34
CA TYR A 120 8.62 20.33 0.42
C TYR A 120 7.45 19.92 -0.45
N ARG A 121 7.09 20.71 -1.47
CA ARG A 121 6.06 20.35 -2.46
C ARG A 121 6.38 19.05 -3.17
N VAL A 122 7.62 18.92 -3.65
CA VAL A 122 8.10 17.71 -4.33
C VAL A 122 7.95 16.50 -3.42
N PHE A 123 8.44 16.58 -2.18
CA PHE A 123 8.35 15.46 -1.25
C PHE A 123 6.92 15.07 -0.86
N VAL A 124 6.04 16.04 -0.60
CA VAL A 124 4.63 15.73 -0.27
C VAL A 124 3.96 15.05 -1.47
N ARG A 125 4.22 15.53 -2.69
CA ARG A 125 3.72 14.91 -3.92
C ARG A 125 4.30 13.52 -4.13
N GLU A 126 5.59 13.29 -3.87
CA GLU A 126 6.21 11.97 -3.92
C GLU A 126 5.56 11.00 -2.94
N ILE A 127 5.34 11.41 -1.68
CA ILE A 127 4.64 10.57 -0.69
C ILE A 127 3.24 10.25 -1.20
N VAL A 128 2.47 11.25 -1.61
CA VAL A 128 1.11 11.04 -2.11
C VAL A 128 1.11 10.10 -3.32
N ASN A 129 2.02 10.31 -4.27
CA ASN A 129 2.16 9.48 -5.45
C ASN A 129 2.53 8.03 -5.09
N ASN A 130 3.48 7.82 -4.17
CA ASN A 130 3.90 6.50 -3.72
C ASN A 130 2.80 5.75 -2.98
N GLU A 131 2.08 6.42 -2.08
CA GLU A 131 0.95 5.83 -1.36
C GLU A 131 -0.20 5.53 -2.34
N MET A 132 -0.51 6.45 -3.28
CA MET A 132 -1.52 6.23 -4.32
C MET A 132 -1.13 5.12 -5.31
N HIS A 133 0.15 5.00 -5.65
CA HIS A 133 0.66 3.93 -6.49
C HIS A 133 0.50 2.58 -5.79
N SER A 134 0.84 2.49 -4.50
CA SER A 134 0.62 1.29 -3.68
C SER A 134 -0.85 0.89 -3.67
N VAL A 135 -1.77 1.87 -3.51
CA VAL A 135 -3.22 1.65 -3.59
C VAL A 135 -3.66 1.18 -4.98
N LYS A 136 -3.19 1.81 -6.05
CA LYS A 136 -3.51 1.42 -7.44
C LYS A 136 -3.02 0.03 -7.79
N GLN A 137 -1.78 -0.31 -7.42
CA GLN A 137 -1.22 -1.64 -7.63
C GLN A 137 -2.02 -2.69 -6.86
N PHE A 138 -2.33 -2.42 -5.58
CA PHE A 138 -3.20 -3.29 -4.80
C PHE A 138 -4.54 -3.50 -5.50
N LYS A 139 -5.21 -2.43 -5.94
CA LYS A 139 -6.48 -2.51 -6.68
C LYS A 139 -6.37 -3.31 -7.98
N LYS A 140 -5.31 -3.11 -8.77
CA LYS A 140 -5.11 -3.82 -10.05
C LYS A 140 -4.92 -5.32 -9.83
N VAL A 141 -4.04 -5.69 -8.90
CA VAL A 141 -3.80 -7.09 -8.56
C VAL A 141 -5.07 -7.72 -7.98
N HIS A 142 -5.74 -7.01 -7.06
CA HIS A 142 -6.91 -7.54 -6.39
C HIS A 142 -8.11 -7.72 -7.33
N LYS A 143 -8.38 -6.72 -8.18
CA LYS A 143 -9.46 -6.78 -9.17
C LYS A 143 -9.21 -7.87 -10.22
N ASN A 144 -8.00 -7.98 -10.75
CA ASN A 144 -7.68 -9.00 -11.74
C ASN A 144 -7.81 -10.41 -11.17
N VAL A 145 -7.22 -10.66 -10.00
CA VAL A 145 -7.32 -11.98 -9.33
C VAL A 145 -8.77 -12.31 -8.99
N LEU A 146 -9.51 -11.38 -8.36
CA LEU A 146 -10.89 -11.65 -7.97
C LEU A 146 -11.83 -11.84 -9.16
N VAL A 147 -11.76 -11.00 -10.20
CA VAL A 147 -12.66 -11.09 -11.36
C VAL A 147 -12.35 -12.33 -12.20
N GLN A 148 -11.08 -12.68 -12.35
CA GLN A 148 -10.66 -13.84 -13.12
C GLN A 148 -10.98 -15.13 -12.37
N ASP A 149 -10.69 -15.20 -11.06
CA ASP A 149 -11.09 -16.32 -10.19
C ASP A 149 -12.61 -16.46 -10.15
N LEU A 150 -13.38 -15.36 -10.03
CA LEU A 150 -14.84 -15.40 -10.10
C LEU A 150 -15.32 -16.03 -11.41
N ARG A 151 -14.83 -15.52 -12.55
CA ARG A 151 -15.35 -15.91 -13.85
C ARG A 151 -15.04 -17.36 -14.19
N GLU A 152 -13.83 -17.82 -13.89
CA GLU A 152 -13.44 -19.22 -14.10
C GLU A 152 -14.09 -20.16 -13.09
N SER A 153 -14.14 -19.77 -11.81
CA SER A 153 -14.74 -20.59 -10.74
C SER A 153 -16.24 -20.74 -10.93
N VAL A 154 -16.98 -19.67 -11.23
CA VAL A 154 -18.43 -19.74 -11.54
C VAL A 154 -18.68 -20.64 -12.74
N LYS A 155 -17.93 -20.48 -13.84
CA LYS A 155 -18.14 -21.27 -15.06
C LYS A 155 -17.85 -22.76 -14.85
N LYS A 156 -16.75 -23.09 -14.14
CA LYS A 156 -16.42 -24.48 -13.77
C LYS A 156 -17.44 -25.04 -12.79
N HIS A 157 -17.88 -24.25 -11.82
CA HIS A 157 -18.79 -24.70 -10.78
C HIS A 157 -20.21 -24.90 -11.28
N ILE A 158 -20.74 -24.05 -12.16
CA ILE A 158 -22.04 -24.26 -12.82
C ILE A 158 -22.02 -25.58 -13.60
N LYS A 159 -20.97 -25.86 -14.37
CA LYS A 159 -20.85 -27.14 -15.11
C LYS A 159 -20.78 -28.35 -14.18
N LEU A 160 -19.95 -28.29 -13.14
CA LEU A 160 -19.80 -29.37 -12.16
C LEU A 160 -21.10 -29.59 -11.37
N PHE A 161 -21.81 -28.50 -11.04
CA PHE A 161 -23.09 -28.54 -10.34
C PHE A 161 -24.15 -29.27 -11.17
N TRP A 162 -24.35 -28.88 -12.43
CA TRP A 162 -25.28 -29.58 -13.31
C TRP A 162 -24.91 -31.06 -13.51
N PHE A 163 -23.62 -31.38 -13.60
CA PHE A 163 -23.16 -32.77 -13.70
C PHE A 163 -23.43 -33.56 -12.41
N LEU A 164 -23.14 -33.00 -11.24
CA LEU A 164 -23.37 -33.63 -9.95
C LEU A 164 -24.86 -33.78 -9.62
N ASP A 165 -25.70 -32.80 -9.95
CA ASP A 165 -27.15 -32.90 -9.77
C ASP A 165 -27.75 -34.00 -10.65
N VAL A 166 -27.35 -34.09 -11.92
CA VAL A 166 -27.78 -35.20 -12.80
C VAL A 166 -27.32 -36.54 -12.25
N LEU A 167 -26.07 -36.63 -11.75
CA LEU A 167 -25.55 -37.84 -11.13
C LEU A 167 -26.30 -38.21 -9.85
N LEU A 168 -26.61 -37.23 -8.99
CA LEU A 168 -27.38 -37.41 -7.76
C LEU A 168 -28.80 -37.88 -8.06
N ILE A 169 -29.46 -37.33 -9.08
CA ILE A 169 -30.80 -37.75 -9.52
C ILE A 169 -30.77 -39.21 -10.01
N LEU A 170 -29.77 -39.58 -10.82
CA LEU A 170 -29.59 -40.96 -11.28
C LEU A 170 -29.33 -41.92 -10.12
N LEU A 171 -28.42 -41.56 -9.20
CA LEU A 171 -28.11 -42.37 -8.02
C LEU A 171 -29.34 -42.53 -7.13
N ASN A 172 -30.10 -41.45 -6.89
CA ASN A 172 -31.31 -41.49 -6.05
C ASN A 172 -32.42 -42.34 -6.70
N PHE A 173 -32.56 -42.28 -8.03
CA PHE A 173 -33.48 -43.15 -8.78
C PHE A 173 -33.13 -44.65 -8.66
N ILE A 174 -31.83 -45.00 -8.69
CA ILE A 174 -31.35 -46.37 -8.48
C ILE A 174 -31.57 -46.80 -7.02
N PHE A 175 -31.30 -45.91 -6.07
CA PHE A 175 -31.36 -46.20 -4.63
C PHE A 175 -32.79 -46.39 -4.10
N ILE A 176 -33.76 -45.58 -4.59
CA ILE A 176 -35.18 -45.71 -4.24
C ILE A 176 -35.76 -47.06 -4.70
N LYS A 177 -35.25 -47.66 -5.78
CA LYS A 177 -35.68 -48.99 -6.24
C LYS A 177 -35.15 -50.15 -5.36
N GLY A 178 -34.04 -49.95 -4.64
CA GLY A 178 -33.35 -51.02 -3.89
C GLY A 178 -33.65 -51.08 -2.38
N THR A 179 -34.33 -50.09 -1.81
CA THR A 179 -34.36 -49.86 -0.35
C THR A 179 -35.63 -50.34 0.39
N HIS A 180 -36.42 -51.23 -0.19
CA HIS A 180 -37.61 -51.82 0.46
C HIS A 180 -37.30 -52.85 1.59
N LEU A 181 -36.05 -53.02 2.02
CA LEU A 181 -35.63 -53.93 3.08
C LEU A 181 -35.33 -53.19 4.40
N GLU A 182 -35.91 -53.65 5.50
CA GLU A 182 -36.01 -52.95 6.80
C GLU A 182 -34.66 -52.62 7.50
N GLY A 183 -33.54 -53.19 7.06
CA GLY A 183 -32.20 -52.98 7.66
C GLY A 183 -31.51 -51.64 7.32
N TYR A 184 -32.04 -50.85 6.40
CA TYR A 184 -31.32 -49.71 5.80
C TYR A 184 -31.66 -48.31 6.34
N ARG A 185 -32.41 -48.20 7.45
CA ARG A 185 -32.82 -46.88 8.00
C ARG A 185 -31.65 -45.94 8.32
N PHE A 186 -30.57 -46.45 8.91
CA PHE A 186 -29.39 -45.63 9.25
C PHE A 186 -28.67 -45.12 7.99
N PHE A 187 -28.51 -45.98 6.98
CA PHE A 187 -27.91 -45.62 5.69
C PHE A 187 -28.76 -44.62 4.90
N SER A 188 -30.09 -44.75 4.94
CA SER A 188 -31.00 -43.79 4.32
C SER A 188 -30.90 -42.39 4.95
N ILE A 189 -30.81 -42.31 6.27
CA ILE A 189 -30.60 -41.02 6.98
C ILE A 189 -29.25 -40.41 6.57
N PHE A 190 -28.17 -41.20 6.58
CA PHE A 190 -26.82 -40.71 6.23
C PHE A 190 -26.73 -40.26 4.77
N TYR A 191 -27.33 -41.02 3.85
CA TYR A 191 -27.44 -40.66 2.43
C TYR A 191 -28.19 -39.34 2.24
N ASN A 192 -29.35 -39.18 2.89
CA ASN A 192 -30.14 -37.94 2.82
C ASN A 192 -29.39 -36.74 3.40
N ILE A 193 -28.60 -36.91 4.46
CA ILE A 193 -27.76 -35.85 5.01
C ILE A 193 -26.71 -35.41 3.97
N ILE A 194 -25.98 -36.35 3.36
CA ILE A 194 -24.95 -36.02 2.36
C ILE A 194 -25.58 -35.41 1.10
N LEU A 195 -26.72 -35.94 0.65
CA LEU A 195 -27.48 -35.42 -0.50
C LEU A 195 -27.92 -33.97 -0.27
N ASN A 196 -28.51 -33.67 0.89
CA ASN A 196 -28.90 -32.31 1.27
C ASN A 196 -27.69 -31.37 1.39
N LEU A 197 -26.55 -31.85 1.88
CA LEU A 197 -25.32 -31.06 1.95
C LEU A 197 -24.79 -30.69 0.56
N LEU A 198 -24.88 -31.62 -0.39
CA LEU A 198 -24.50 -31.41 -1.80
C LEU A 198 -25.45 -30.46 -2.53
N LEU A 199 -26.75 -30.51 -2.23
CA LEU A 199 -27.76 -29.59 -2.78
C LEU A 199 -27.60 -28.15 -2.26
N ILE A 200 -27.17 -27.97 -1.01
CA ILE A 200 -27.04 -26.64 -0.37
C ILE A 200 -25.68 -25.97 -0.68
N ALA A 201 -24.61 -26.75 -0.90
CA ALA A 201 -23.27 -26.24 -1.22
C ALA A 201 -23.15 -25.21 -2.38
N PRO A 202 -23.92 -25.28 -3.48
CA PRO A 202 -23.88 -24.31 -4.57
C PRO A 202 -24.39 -22.94 -4.12
N PHE A 203 -25.42 -22.90 -3.26
CA PHE A 203 -25.97 -21.68 -2.70
C PHE A 203 -24.95 -20.98 -1.80
N PHE A 204 -24.22 -21.73 -0.97
CA PHE A 204 -23.11 -21.17 -0.19
C PHE A 204 -22.02 -20.55 -1.06
N LYS A 205 -21.70 -21.19 -2.20
CA LYS A 205 -20.67 -20.69 -3.12
C LYS A 205 -21.13 -19.46 -3.91
N LEU A 206 -22.40 -19.41 -4.34
CA LEU A 206 -23.02 -18.22 -4.94
C LEU A 206 -23.08 -17.05 -3.94
N TRP A 207 -23.49 -17.32 -2.71
CA TRP A 207 -23.46 -16.34 -1.62
C TRP A 207 -22.04 -15.80 -1.38
N TYR A 208 -21.04 -16.67 -1.35
CA TYR A 208 -19.63 -16.27 -1.25
C TYR A 208 -19.21 -15.34 -2.40
N HIS A 209 -19.63 -15.63 -3.63
CA HIS A 209 -19.35 -14.77 -4.80
C HIS A 209 -20.02 -13.40 -4.66
N GLN A 210 -21.27 -13.35 -4.17
CA GLN A 210 -21.97 -12.10 -3.92
C GLN A 210 -21.27 -11.27 -2.82
N VAL A 211 -20.79 -11.93 -1.76
CA VAL A 211 -20.01 -11.26 -0.69
C VAL A 211 -18.69 -10.70 -1.25
N LEU A 212 -18.02 -11.41 -2.17
CA LEU A 212 -16.82 -10.91 -2.84
C LEU A 212 -17.11 -9.69 -3.73
N LEU A 213 -18.21 -9.70 -4.49
CA LEU A 213 -18.64 -8.58 -5.33
C LEU A 213 -18.96 -7.34 -4.49
N ASN A 214 -19.74 -7.49 -3.41
CA ASN A 214 -20.04 -6.39 -2.49
C ASN A 214 -18.77 -5.83 -1.82
N LYS A 215 -17.77 -6.68 -1.55
CA LYS A 215 -16.48 -6.24 -1.03
C LYS A 215 -15.71 -5.39 -2.03
N LEU A 216 -15.65 -5.79 -3.31
CA LEU A 216 -15.03 -4.98 -4.37
C LEU A 216 -15.63 -3.57 -4.45
N VAL A 217 -16.96 -3.47 -4.34
CA VAL A 217 -17.65 -2.16 -4.32
C VAL A 217 -17.29 -1.35 -3.07
N SER A 218 -17.24 -1.98 -1.89
CA SER A 218 -16.85 -1.29 -0.66
C SER A 218 -15.39 -0.80 -0.69
N GLU A 219 -14.49 -1.58 -1.30
CA GLU A 219 -13.09 -1.23 -1.46
C GLU A 219 -12.92 -0.01 -2.37
N ASP A 220 -13.68 0.06 -3.46
CA ASP A 220 -13.66 1.22 -4.35
C ASP A 220 -14.09 2.52 -3.65
N LYS A 221 -15.05 2.44 -2.72
CA LYS A 221 -15.45 3.58 -1.88
C LYS A 221 -14.35 4.00 -0.90
N ASP A 222 -13.69 3.04 -0.25
CA ASP A 222 -12.60 3.31 0.69
C ASP A 222 -11.36 3.90 -0.02
N PHE A 223 -11.06 3.43 -1.25
CA PHE A 223 -10.02 4.01 -2.08
C PHE A 223 -10.35 5.43 -2.55
N GLY A 224 -11.62 5.70 -2.86
CA GLY A 224 -12.10 7.05 -3.17
C GLY A 224 -11.81 8.03 -2.03
N LYS A 225 -12.15 7.64 -0.80
CA LYS A 225 -11.87 8.44 0.42
C LYS A 225 -10.37 8.64 0.66
N LEU A 226 -9.55 7.60 0.45
CA LEU A 226 -8.09 7.72 0.58
C LEU A 226 -7.51 8.72 -0.43
N LYS A 227 -7.99 8.69 -1.68
CA LYS A 227 -7.58 9.63 -2.72
C LYS A 227 -7.92 11.07 -2.32
N GLU A 228 -9.13 11.29 -1.81
CA GLU A 228 -9.58 12.60 -1.31
C GLU A 228 -8.67 13.10 -0.17
N GLN A 229 -8.40 12.25 0.82
CA GLN A 229 -7.49 12.58 1.94
C GLN A 229 -6.07 12.92 1.48
N CYS A 230 -5.55 12.22 0.46
CA CYS A 230 -4.26 12.54 -0.15
C CYS A 230 -4.28 13.90 -0.85
N ASN A 231 -5.35 14.23 -1.57
CA ASN A 231 -5.50 15.55 -2.20
C ASN A 231 -5.61 16.66 -1.16
N GLU A 232 -6.41 16.46 -0.10
CA GLU A 232 -6.50 17.43 1.01
C GLU A 232 -5.15 17.70 1.68
N LEU A 233 -4.21 16.74 1.65
CA LEU A 233 -2.86 16.95 2.18
C LEU A 233 -2.06 17.90 1.29
N ILE A 234 -2.22 17.80 -0.03
CA ILE A 234 -1.59 18.71 -1.00
C ILE A 234 -2.16 20.12 -0.79
N ASP A 235 -3.48 20.26 -0.70
CA ASP A 235 -4.12 21.57 -0.50
C ASP A 235 -3.71 22.22 0.83
N LEU A 236 -3.71 21.44 1.92
CA LEU A 236 -3.24 21.90 3.22
C LEU A 236 -1.76 22.29 3.17
N ASN A 237 -0.95 21.59 2.38
CA ASN A 237 0.45 21.95 2.21
C ASN A 237 0.60 23.32 1.53
N ASP A 238 -0.08 23.52 0.40
CA ASP A 238 -0.01 24.79 -0.32
C ASP A 238 -0.48 25.97 0.53
N GLN A 239 -1.53 25.79 1.34
CA GLN A 239 -1.98 26.80 2.31
C GLN A 239 -0.91 27.13 3.37
N LEU A 240 -0.16 26.14 3.86
CA LEU A 240 0.87 26.36 4.87
C LEU A 240 2.13 27.00 4.28
N ILE A 241 2.43 26.74 3.01
CA ILE A 241 3.50 27.43 2.27
C ILE A 241 3.15 28.92 2.14
N SER A 242 1.95 29.26 1.68
CA SER A 242 1.50 30.66 1.59
C SER A 242 1.48 31.36 2.95
N ARG A 243 1.08 30.64 4.01
CA ARG A 243 1.14 31.18 5.37
C ARG A 243 2.58 31.44 5.82
N LEU A 244 3.50 30.55 5.48
CA LEU A 244 4.91 30.70 5.81
C LEU A 244 5.54 31.88 5.06
N GLU A 245 5.18 32.09 3.80
CA GLU A 245 5.60 33.27 3.01
C GLU A 245 5.22 34.58 3.72
N ASN A 246 3.96 34.69 4.14
CA ASN A 246 3.46 35.85 4.89
C ASN A 246 4.16 36.01 6.25
N ASP A 247 4.52 34.90 6.89
CA ASP A 247 5.27 34.92 8.15
C ASP A 247 6.72 35.34 7.94
N LEU A 248 7.36 34.96 6.83
CA LEU A 248 8.70 35.39 6.47
C LEU A 248 8.73 36.88 6.12
N TYR A 249 7.78 37.36 5.31
CA TYR A 249 7.67 38.78 4.95
C TYR A 249 7.48 39.67 6.18
N ALA A 250 6.64 39.26 7.11
CA ALA A 250 6.46 40.00 8.36
C ALA A 250 7.67 39.92 9.29
N TYR A 251 8.43 38.82 9.23
CA TYR A 251 9.67 38.66 9.99
C TYR A 251 10.79 39.52 9.41
N SER A 252 10.90 39.64 8.08
CA SER A 252 11.88 40.53 7.45
C SER A 252 11.65 42.00 7.82
N ASN A 253 10.39 42.43 7.92
CA ASN A 253 10.07 43.81 8.32
C ASN A 253 10.33 44.08 9.81
N ASN A 254 10.43 43.04 10.65
CA ASN A 254 10.67 43.19 12.08
C ASN A 254 11.29 41.92 12.68
N SER A 255 12.60 41.75 12.47
CA SER A 255 13.36 40.56 12.88
C SER A 255 13.41 40.36 14.41
N SER A 256 13.23 41.43 15.19
CA SER A 256 13.14 41.36 16.66
C SER A 256 11.90 40.58 17.14
N LYS A 257 10.83 40.53 16.34
CA LYS A 257 9.57 39.88 16.69
C LYS A 257 9.55 38.43 16.23
N LYS A 258 9.97 37.52 17.11
CA LYS A 258 9.98 36.06 16.83
C LYS A 258 8.59 35.54 16.43
N LYS A 259 8.43 35.10 15.17
CA LYS A 259 7.20 34.47 14.67
C LYS A 259 7.23 32.95 14.82
N ARG A 260 6.23 32.37 15.50
CA ARG A 260 6.14 30.93 15.77
C ARG A 260 5.51 30.15 14.63
N ILE A 261 6.20 29.13 14.13
CA ILE A 261 5.74 28.24 13.03
C ILE A 261 5.10 26.94 13.54
N ARG A 262 4.26 27.04 14.58
CA ARG A 262 3.60 25.87 15.21
C ARG A 262 2.69 25.10 14.25
N TYR A 263 2.09 25.77 13.27
CA TYR A 263 1.16 25.20 12.30
C TYR A 263 1.79 24.15 11.38
N LEU A 264 3.09 24.22 11.09
CA LEU A 264 3.80 23.21 10.29
C LEU A 264 3.74 21.80 10.91
N GLY A 265 3.60 21.73 12.23
CA GLY A 265 3.45 20.46 12.96
C GLY A 265 2.09 19.80 12.75
N LYS A 266 1.04 20.56 12.39
CA LYS A 266 -0.29 20.00 12.08
C LYS A 266 -0.25 19.22 10.76
N SER A 267 0.43 19.74 9.72
CA SER A 267 0.62 19.04 8.44
C SER A 267 1.31 17.69 8.63
N LYS A 268 2.41 17.65 9.40
CA LYS A 268 3.09 16.39 9.74
C LYS A 268 2.12 15.36 10.33
N ARG A 269 1.32 15.76 11.32
CA ARG A 269 0.38 14.83 11.97
C ARG A 269 -0.62 14.28 10.97
N LYS A 270 -1.16 15.14 10.09
CA LYS A 270 -2.07 14.74 9.01
C LYS A 270 -1.38 13.78 8.03
N MET A 271 -0.15 14.08 7.60
CA MET A 271 0.65 13.21 6.72
C MET A 271 0.93 11.84 7.36
N MET A 272 1.37 11.80 8.62
CA MET A 272 1.60 10.52 9.33
C MET A 272 0.31 9.72 9.49
N TRP A 273 -0.80 10.39 9.76
CA TRP A 273 -2.11 9.75 9.89
C TRP A 273 -2.59 9.14 8.57
N ILE A 274 -2.41 9.83 7.44
CA ILE A 274 -2.73 9.30 6.10
C ILE A 274 -1.88 8.06 5.81
N ARG A 275 -0.57 8.12 6.01
CA ARG A 275 0.33 6.96 5.81
C ARG A 275 -0.05 5.78 6.70
N PHE A 276 -0.42 6.05 7.94
CA PHE A 276 -0.92 5.02 8.85
C PHE A 276 -2.22 4.40 8.33
N ASN A 277 -3.18 5.21 7.86
CA ASN A 277 -4.44 4.73 7.31
C ASN A 277 -4.25 3.90 6.05
N VAL A 278 -3.39 4.32 5.11
CA VAL A 278 -3.07 3.54 3.90
C VAL A 278 -2.54 2.17 4.31
N LYS A 279 -1.51 2.12 5.17
CA LYS A 279 -0.94 0.86 5.67
C LYS A 279 -1.98 -0.01 6.40
N ARG A 280 -2.83 0.60 7.22
CA ARG A 280 -3.88 -0.09 7.97
C ARG A 280 -4.90 -0.72 7.02
N ILE A 281 -5.38 0.04 6.02
CA ILE A 281 -6.34 -0.44 5.03
C ILE A 281 -5.72 -1.61 4.24
N LEU A 282 -4.52 -1.43 3.70
CA LEU A 282 -3.82 -2.49 2.95
C LEU A 282 -3.61 -3.76 3.80
N LYS A 283 -3.17 -3.61 5.06
CA LYS A 283 -2.95 -4.75 5.98
C LYS A 283 -4.26 -5.46 6.35
N HIS A 284 -5.33 -4.71 6.62
CA HIS A 284 -6.62 -5.27 6.99
C HIS A 284 -7.24 -6.06 5.84
N GLN A 285 -7.13 -5.54 4.61
CA GLN A 285 -7.61 -6.25 3.43
C GLN A 285 -6.84 -7.54 3.18
N ASN A 286 -5.51 -7.53 3.33
CA ASN A 286 -4.70 -8.75 3.24
C ASN A 286 -5.12 -9.82 4.25
N ARG A 287 -5.32 -9.45 5.52
CA ARG A 287 -5.77 -10.40 6.56
C ARG A 287 -7.14 -11.00 6.27
N LYS A 288 -8.11 -10.15 5.88
CA LYS A 288 -9.45 -10.60 5.53
C LYS A 288 -9.44 -11.57 4.34
N LYS A 289 -8.57 -11.32 3.35
CA LYS A 289 -8.38 -12.22 2.19
C LYS A 289 -7.88 -13.59 2.64
N THR A 290 -6.85 -13.64 3.49
CA THR A 290 -6.32 -14.92 3.99
C THR A 290 -7.39 -15.73 4.72
N ILE A 291 -8.20 -15.08 5.55
CA ILE A 291 -9.31 -15.74 6.26
C ILE A 291 -10.34 -16.29 5.28
N MET A 292 -10.80 -15.48 4.31
CA MET A 292 -11.77 -15.94 3.30
C MET A 292 -11.24 -17.08 2.44
N TYR A 293 -9.98 -17.01 2.00
CA TYR A 293 -9.35 -18.07 1.20
C TYR A 293 -9.27 -19.38 1.98
N ASN A 294 -8.92 -19.31 3.26
CA ASN A 294 -8.90 -20.49 4.14
C ASN A 294 -10.29 -21.10 4.33
N VAL A 295 -11.32 -20.26 4.52
CA VAL A 295 -12.72 -20.73 4.62
C VAL A 295 -13.15 -21.41 3.32
N MET A 296 -12.85 -20.83 2.15
CA MET A 296 -13.18 -21.44 0.86
C MET A 296 -12.45 -22.75 0.59
N ASN A 297 -11.16 -22.81 0.93
CA ASN A 297 -10.41 -24.06 0.83
C ASN A 297 -10.96 -25.13 1.76
N GLY A 298 -11.39 -24.75 2.97
CA GLY A 298 -12.09 -25.64 3.90
C GLY A 298 -13.38 -26.19 3.29
N LEU A 299 -14.22 -25.32 2.73
CA LEU A 299 -15.49 -25.71 2.09
C LEU A 299 -15.28 -26.61 0.87
N ASN A 300 -14.32 -26.29 -0.01
CA ASN A 300 -14.02 -27.14 -1.17
C ASN A 300 -13.48 -28.52 -0.77
N LYS A 301 -12.63 -28.59 0.27
CA LYS A 301 -12.17 -29.87 0.83
C LYS A 301 -13.32 -30.67 1.43
N GLY A 302 -14.20 -30.03 2.19
CA GLY A 302 -15.39 -30.66 2.77
C GLY A 302 -16.33 -31.24 1.72
N LEU A 303 -16.55 -30.49 0.63
CA LEU A 303 -17.31 -30.96 -0.54
C LEU A 303 -16.70 -32.22 -1.16
N LEU A 304 -15.39 -32.21 -1.42
CA LEU A 304 -14.68 -33.34 -2.04
C LEU A 304 -14.73 -34.59 -1.15
N LEU A 305 -14.57 -34.41 0.16
CA LEU A 305 -14.71 -35.48 1.15
C LEU A 305 -16.13 -36.05 1.21
N SER A 306 -17.14 -35.18 1.10
CA SER A 306 -18.57 -35.57 1.08
C SER A 306 -18.91 -36.40 -0.16
N VAL A 307 -18.38 -36.02 -1.34
CA VAL A 307 -18.54 -36.80 -2.58
C VAL A 307 -17.86 -38.17 -2.48
N LEU A 308 -16.63 -38.24 -1.96
CA LEU A 308 -15.93 -39.51 -1.73
C LEU A 308 -16.69 -40.44 -0.77
N LEU A 309 -17.20 -39.89 0.33
CA LEU A 309 -18.05 -40.62 1.27
C LEU A 309 -19.30 -41.19 0.59
N LEU A 310 -19.95 -40.42 -0.29
CA LEU A 310 -21.13 -40.87 -1.02
C LEU A 310 -20.79 -42.01 -1.98
N ILE A 311 -19.64 -41.96 -2.65
CA ILE A 311 -19.14 -43.06 -3.51
C ILE A 311 -18.85 -44.32 -2.68
N ILE A 312 -18.19 -44.19 -1.52
CA ILE A 312 -17.87 -45.33 -0.64
C ILE A 312 -19.16 -45.96 -0.12
N ILE A 313 -20.12 -45.15 0.36
CA ILE A 313 -21.42 -45.61 0.82
C ILE A 313 -22.15 -46.35 -0.31
N PHE A 314 -22.13 -45.80 -1.52
CA PHE A 314 -22.72 -46.45 -2.69
C PHE A 314 -22.06 -47.80 -3.01
N LEU A 315 -20.72 -47.90 -2.96
CA LEU A 315 -19.99 -49.16 -3.21
C LEU A 315 -20.25 -50.23 -2.15
N ILE A 316 -20.48 -49.85 -0.89
CA ILE A 316 -20.82 -50.80 0.19
C ILE A 316 -22.25 -51.36 0.02
N LEU A 317 -23.12 -50.63 -0.69
CA LEU A 317 -24.55 -50.92 -0.80
C LEU A 317 -24.93 -51.70 -2.07
N ILE A 318 -24.01 -51.89 -3.01
CA ILE A 318 -24.13 -52.80 -4.17
C ILE A 318 -23.71 -54.21 -3.76
#